data_AF-A0A413RCQ2-F1
#
_entry.id   AF-A0A413RCQ2-F1
#
_cell.length_a   1.000
_cell.length_b   1.000
_cell.length_c   1.000
_cell.angle_alpha   90.00
_cell.angle_beta   90.00
_cell.angle_gamma   90.00
#
_symmetry.space_group_name_H-M   'P 1'
#
loop_
_entity.id
_entity.type
_entity.pdbx_description
1 polymer ?
#
loop_
_entity_poly.entity_id
_entity_poly.type
_entity_poly.pdbx_seq_one_letter_code
_entity_poly.pdbx_strand_id
1 'polypeptide(L)' 'MKVIVGKKVYQMSKNKAMNLLRLASEQVPRGIYALEKDKVIEMRNDKCSSITQVKNLKRQFKKAGFRVYANGVD' A
#
# COMPACT_ATOMS: atom_id res chain seq x y z
N MET A 1 -11.03 -11.19 -1.79
CA MET A 1 -10.66 -9.79 -1.50
C MET A 1 -10.77 -8.99 -2.78
N LYS A 2 -11.16 -7.71 -2.69
CA LYS A 2 -11.12 -6.79 -3.83
C LYS A 2 -9.78 -6.05 -3.79
N VAL A 3 -9.10 -5.98 -4.92
CA VAL A 3 -7.82 -5.30 -5.06
C VAL A 3 -7.93 -4.31 -6.22
N ILE A 4 -7.68 -3.04 -5.94
CA ILE A 4 -7.67 -1.97 -6.92
C ILE A 4 -6.23 -1.81 -7.41
N VAL A 5 -6.04 -1.92 -8.73
CA VAL A 5 -4.75 -1.68 -9.40
C VAL A 5 -4.98 -0.63 -10.47
N GLY A 6 -4.50 0.60 -10.22
CA GLY A 6 -4.82 1.74 -11.05
C GLY A 6 -6.34 1.98 -11.12
N LYS A 7 -6.92 1.86 -12.32
CA LYS A 7 -8.37 2.04 -12.54
C LYS A 7 -9.17 0.74 -12.53
N LYS A 8 -8.51 -0.42 -12.37
CA LYS A 8 -9.15 -1.74 -12.46
C LYS A 8 -9.34 -2.34 -11.08
N VAL A 9 -10.47 -3.02 -10.90
CA VAL A 9 -10.79 -3.78 -9.69
C VAL A 9 -10.68 -5.27 -9.99
N TYR A 10 -9.88 -5.97 -9.21
CA TYR A 10 -9.68 -7.41 -9.31
C TYR A 10 -10.26 -8.10 -8.10
N GLN A 11 -10.96 -9.21 -8.31
CA GLN A 11 -11.37 -10.10 -7.23
C GLN A 11 -10.42 -11.29 -7.18
N MET A 12 -9.75 -11.47 -6.05
CA MET A 12 -8.77 -12.55 -5.89
C MET A 12 -8.80 -13.16 -4.49
N SER A 13 -8.21 -14.35 -4.36
CA SER A 13 -8.01 -15.00 -3.07
C SER A 13 -7.04 -14.21 -2.20
N LYS A 14 -7.11 -14.42 -0.88
CA LYS A 14 -6.21 -13.75 0.08
C LYS A 14 -4.73 -14.04 -0.24
N ASN A 15 -4.39 -15.28 -0.61
CA ASN A 15 -3.02 -15.66 -0.93
C ASN A 15 -2.48 -14.92 -2.16
N LYS A 16 -3.30 -14.78 -3.23
CA LYS A 16 -2.90 -14.01 -4.42
C LYS A 16 -2.71 -12.52 -4.09
N ALA A 17 -3.60 -11.94 -3.28
CA ALA A 17 -3.45 -10.56 -2.85
C ALA A 17 -2.17 -10.34 -2.02
N MET A 18 -1.84 -11.28 -1.13
CA MET A 18 -0.62 -11.21 -0.32
C MET A 18 0.65 -11.29 -1.18
N ASN A 19 0.67 -12.19 -2.17
CA ASN A 19 1.79 -12.26 -3.12
C ASN A 19 1.93 -10.94 -3.92
N LEU A 20 0.81 -10.33 -4.31
CA LEU A 20 0.83 -9.05 -5.02
C LEU A 20 1.36 -7.91 -4.14
N LEU A 21 0.99 -7.88 -2.85
CA LEU A 21 1.54 -6.92 -1.87
C LEU A 21 3.07 -7.07 -1.74
N ARG A 22 3.57 -8.30 -1.72
CA ARG A 22 5.02 -8.57 -1.70
C ARG A 22 5.73 -8.00 -2.93
N LEU A 23 5.20 -8.26 -4.12
CA LEU A 23 5.75 -7.72 -5.38
C LEU A 23 5.71 -6.18 -5.42
N ALA A 24 4.67 -5.56 -4.87
CA ALA A 24 4.60 -4.10 -4.79
C ALA A 24 5.59 -3.52 -3.79
N SER A 25 5.82 -4.19 -2.66
CA SER A 25 6.86 -3.83 -1.70
C SER A 25 8.24 -3.78 -2.36
N GLU A 26 8.57 -4.78 -3.18
CA GLU A 26 9.85 -4.84 -3.92
C GLU A 26 10.03 -3.67 -4.91
N GLN A 27 8.93 -3.17 -5.50
CA GLN A 27 8.96 -2.05 -6.45
C GLN A 27 9.03 -0.66 -5.78
N VAL A 28 8.73 -0.58 -4.49
CA VAL A 28 8.76 0.66 -3.70
C VAL A 28 9.81 0.53 -2.59
N PRO A 29 11.10 0.82 -2.88
CA PRO A 29 12.17 0.70 -1.88
C PRO A 29 11.94 1.58 -0.64
N ARG A 30 11.35 2.77 -0.82
CA ARG A 30 10.96 3.69 0.26
C ARG A 30 9.67 4.40 -0.14
N GLY A 31 8.63 4.28 0.69
CA GLY A 31 7.32 4.84 0.37
C GLY A 31 6.15 3.92 0.69
N ILE A 32 4.99 4.21 0.10
CA ILE A 32 3.73 3.47 0.34
C ILE A 32 3.41 2.62 -0.89
N TYR A 33 3.25 1.32 -0.68
CA TYR A 33 2.96 0.37 -1.76
C TYR A 33 1.54 -0.19 -1.73
N ALA A 34 0.81 -0.04 -0.61
CA ALA A 34 -0.61 -0.35 -0.56
C ALA A 34 -1.34 0.33 0.61
N LEU A 35 -2.66 0.46 0.46
CA LEU A 35 -3.59 0.83 1.52
C LEU A 35 -4.70 -0.24 1.62
N GLU A 36 -5.15 -0.55 2.82
CA GLU A 36 -6.29 -1.45 3.04
C GLU A 36 -7.35 -0.77 3.90
N LYS A 37 -8.61 -0.86 3.46
CA LYS A 37 -9.81 -0.44 4.20
C LYS A 37 -11.01 -1.28 3.75
N ASP A 38 -11.88 -1.66 4.69
CA ASP A 38 -13.11 -2.40 4.40
C ASP A 38 -12.94 -3.65 3.51
N LYS A 39 -11.84 -4.39 3.70
CA LYS A 39 -11.44 -5.59 2.93
C LYS A 39 -11.15 -5.31 1.44
N VAL A 40 -10.90 -4.05 1.10
CA VAL A 40 -10.41 -3.60 -0.20
C VAL A 40 -8.95 -3.17 -0.04
N ILE A 41 -8.08 -3.69 -0.89
CA ILE A 41 -6.68 -3.25 -0.99
C ILE A 41 -6.55 -2.34 -2.20
N GLU A 42 -5.98 -1.16 -2.02
CA GLU A 42 -5.57 -0.27 -3.11
C GLU A 42 -4.06 -0.35 -3.26
N MET A 43 -3.61 -0.81 -4.44
CA MET A 43 -2.19 -0.88 -4.77
C MET A 43 -1.67 0.51 -5.13
N ARG A 44 -0.49 0.86 -4.61
CA ARG A 44 0.14 2.17 -4.81
C ARG A 44 1.61 2.04 -5.20
N ASN A 45 2.18 3.11 -5.74
CA ASN A 45 3.60 3.22 -6.10
C ASN A 45 4.14 4.58 -5.63
N ASP A 46 3.80 4.96 -4.40
CA ASP A 46 4.17 6.27 -3.87
C ASP A 46 5.61 6.22 -3.38
N LYS A 47 6.56 6.58 -4.24
CA LYS A 47 7.98 6.65 -3.86
C LYS A 47 8.26 7.93 -3.09
N CYS A 48 8.93 7.78 -1.95
CA CYS A 48 9.30 8.90 -1.08
C CYS A 48 10.82 9.11 -1.10
N SER A 49 11.25 10.37 -1.09
CA SER A 49 12.68 10.72 -1.04
C SER A 49 13.26 10.60 0.37
N SER A 50 12.44 10.82 1.41
CA SER A 50 12.89 10.86 2.80
C SER A 50 12.00 10.05 3.75
N ILE A 51 12.58 9.63 4.89
CA ILE A 51 11.86 8.94 5.98
C ILE A 51 10.73 9.81 6.52
N THR A 52 10.98 11.13 6.68
CA THR A 52 9.98 12.10 7.13
C THR A 52 8.76 12.13 6.22
N GLN A 53 8.96 12.07 4.90
CA GLN A 53 7.87 12.01 3.93
C GLN A 53 7.03 10.73 4.09
N VAL A 54 7.67 9.57 4.28
CA VAL A 54 6.95 8.31 4.53
C VAL A 54 6.14 8.39 5.82
N LYS A 55 6.73 8.91 6.91
CA LYS A 55 6.06 9.08 8.21
C LYS A 55 4.84 10.01 8.10
N ASN A 56 4.97 11.11 7.37
CA ASN A 56 3.87 12.06 7.14
C ASN A 56 2.71 11.42 6.38
N LEU A 57 2.98 10.78 5.23
CA LEU A 57 1.94 10.11 4.44
C LEU A 57 1.30 8.96 5.22
N LYS A 58 2.10 8.13 5.88
CA LYS A 58 1.61 7.03 6.72
C LYS A 58 0.68 7.54 7.82
N ARG A 59 1.00 8.67 8.46
CA ARG A 59 0.14 9.31 9.47
C ARG A 59 -1.17 9.84 8.86
N GLN A 60 -1.11 10.49 7.69
CA GLN A 60 -2.29 11.00 7.00
C GLN A 60 -3.28 9.87 6.65
N PHE A 61 -2.80 8.79 6.03
CA PHE A 61 -3.65 7.65 5.68
C PHE A 61 -4.19 6.91 6.91
N LYS A 62 -3.38 6.74 7.96
CA LYS A 62 -3.86 6.18 9.24
C LYS A 62 -4.98 7.03 9.85
N LYS A 63 -4.86 8.36 9.82
CA LYS A 63 -5.93 9.28 10.29
C LYS A 63 -7.22 9.11 9.48
N ALA A 64 -7.12 8.80 8.19
CA ALA A 64 -8.28 8.51 7.33
C ALA A 64 -8.84 7.07 7.49
N GLY A 65 -8.29 6.29 8.44
CA GLY A 65 -8.77 4.94 8.78
C GLY A 65 -8.21 3.83 7.90
N PHE A 66 -7.14 4.08 7.15
CA PHE A 66 -6.49 3.05 6.35
C PHE A 66 -5.44 2.28 7.15
N ARG A 67 -5.36 0.98 6.91
CA ARG A 67 -4.13 0.22 7.18
C ARG A 67 -3.13 0.54 6.07
N VAL A 68 -1.93 0.95 6.46
CA VAL A 68 -0.90 1.44 5.54
C VAL A 68 0.25 0.44 5.44
N TYR A 69 0.59 0.07 4.21
CA TYR A 69 1.74 -0.75 3.87
C TYR A 69 2.84 0.12 3.27
N ALA A 70 3.98 0.20 3.95
CA ALA A 70 5.04 1.13 3.60
C ALA A 70 6.44 0.57 3.93
N ASN A 71 7.44 1.03 3.19
CA ASN A 71 8.85 0.69 3.33
C ASN A 71 9.69 1.92 3.68
N GLY A 72 10.88 1.70 4.26
CA GLY A 72 11.87 2.75 4.54
C GLY A 72 11.42 3.72 5.64
N VAL A 73 10.79 3.19 6.69
CA VAL A 73 10.29 3.94 7.85
C VAL A 73 11.20 3.85 9.09
N ASP A 74 12.20 2.96 9.05
CA ASP A 74 13.25 2.78 10.06
C ASP A 74 14.43 3.71 9.81
#